data_AF-A0A5C9A1K3-F1
#
_entry.id   AF-A0A5C9A1K3-F1
#
_cell.length_a   1.000
_cell.length_b   1.000
_cell.length_c   1.000
_cell.angle_alpha   90.00
_cell.angle_beta   90.00
_cell.angle_gamma   90.00
#
_symmetry.space_group_name_H-M   'P 1'
#
loop_
_entity.id
_entity.type
_entity.pdbx_description
1 polymer ?
#
loop_
_entity_poly.entity_id
_entity_poly.type
_entity_poly.pdbx_seq_one_letter_code
_entity_poly.pdbx_strand_id
1 'polypeptide(L)'
;MKYIIKFFSEIAIKSKPVRRRFVDKLAENIRAVLRDIDPEVVVRRHWDKLEVETAAGPVLQRQMVDALRHVAGITYVLEVQTYPLGELDEIVEHVLPAYARRLEGATFAVRCKRTGDHDFTSVEVERQVGGALLARTGATGVKLKHPDVTVDIEISKRTLYVVGERHRGIGGYPVGSIGPVLSLISGGFDSPVASYLTMKRGMRTHFLFFNLGGRDHEVGVKEVALYLWQKYGCNQRVLFISVPFEEVVAELLTKVQDSQMGVILKRMMLRVADRVAEDLEIDALVTGECVAQVSSQTLRNLSVIDEVSERLVLRPLIATDKEDIVRMATDIGTRDFAANMPEYCGVISVNPTTRARLERVQHEETRFDMAILDRALANARQTRIDRLAEEELEKLEVEVLSVPLAGATIVDIRHPEEEELAPLAVHNTVLKIPFYELHRKAADLPRDTTYMLFCGKGVMSRLHASHLQAEGGLAVKVYAP
;
A
#
# COMPACT_ATOMS: atom_id res chain seq x y z
N MET A 1 2.13 -8.16 -24.45
CA MET A 1 0.96 -7.37 -23.97
C MET A 1 1.37 -5.92 -23.80
N LYS A 2 0.47 -4.97 -24.09
CA LYS A 2 0.71 -3.55 -23.80
C LYS A 2 -0.34 -3.02 -22.84
N TYR A 3 0.06 -2.09 -21.99
CA TYR A 3 -0.82 -1.34 -21.11
C TYR A 3 -0.68 0.15 -21.35
N ILE A 4 -1.81 0.84 -21.50
CA ILE A 4 -1.86 2.31 -21.51
C ILE A 4 -2.26 2.80 -20.14
N ILE A 5 -1.41 3.62 -19.53
CA ILE A 5 -1.64 4.21 -18.22
C ILE A 5 -2.30 5.57 -18.39
N LYS A 6 -3.52 5.70 -17.85
CA LYS A 6 -4.25 6.97 -17.78
C LYS A 6 -4.00 7.64 -16.44
N PHE A 7 -3.44 8.84 -16.50
CA PHE A 7 -3.07 9.63 -15.32
C PHE A 7 -4.29 10.09 -14.53
N PHE A 8 -4.08 10.32 -13.24
CA PHE A 8 -5.00 11.06 -12.40
C PHE A 8 -5.36 12.42 -13.00
N SER A 9 -6.66 12.75 -13.01
CA SER A 9 -7.18 13.96 -13.67
C SER A 9 -6.54 15.23 -13.14
N GLU A 10 -6.22 15.29 -11.83
CA GLU A 10 -5.51 16.43 -11.25
C GLU A 10 -4.06 16.58 -11.76
N ILE A 11 -3.43 15.52 -12.27
CA ILE A 11 -2.11 15.61 -12.93
C ILE A 11 -2.25 16.30 -14.28
N ALA A 12 -3.34 16.04 -15.01
CA ALA A 12 -3.56 16.57 -16.35
C ALA A 12 -3.78 18.09 -16.37
N ILE A 13 -4.36 18.66 -15.30
CA ILE A 13 -4.62 20.10 -15.17
C ILE A 13 -3.41 20.92 -14.69
N LYS A 14 -2.28 20.27 -14.35
CA LYS A 14 -1.07 21.00 -13.92
C LYS A 14 -0.38 21.70 -15.08
N SER A 15 0.39 22.75 -14.76
CA SER A 15 1.27 23.42 -15.73
C SER A 15 2.23 22.42 -16.38
N LYS A 16 2.64 22.67 -17.63
CA LYS A 16 3.51 21.75 -18.40
C LYS A 16 4.75 21.28 -17.62
N PRO A 17 5.51 22.14 -16.89
CA PRO A 17 6.67 21.70 -16.11
C PRO A 17 6.29 20.77 -14.95
N VAL A 18 5.24 21.11 -14.20
CA VAL A 18 4.78 20.31 -13.04
C VAL A 18 4.23 18.97 -13.49
N ARG A 19 3.40 18.97 -14.55
CA ARG A 19 2.88 17.75 -15.17
C ARG A 19 4.02 16.85 -15.66
N ARG A 20 5.05 17.42 -16.28
CA ARG A 20 6.24 16.66 -16.71
C ARG A 20 6.91 15.97 -15.52
N ARG A 21 7.18 16.70 -14.43
CA ARG A 21 7.78 16.14 -13.20
C ARG A 21 6.96 14.99 -12.61
N PHE A 22 5.63 15.13 -12.55
CA PHE A 22 4.76 14.04 -12.07
C PHE A 22 4.76 12.83 -13.00
N VAL A 23 4.68 13.02 -14.32
CA VAL A 23 4.71 11.90 -15.26
C VAL A 23 6.06 11.17 -15.21
N ASP A 24 7.16 11.91 -15.05
CA ASP A 24 8.50 11.32 -14.90
C ASP A 24 8.60 10.47 -13.62
N LYS A 25 8.15 11.01 -12.48
CA LYS A 25 8.10 10.26 -11.23
C LYS A 25 7.18 9.04 -11.30
N LEU A 26 6.02 9.17 -11.98
CA LEU A 26 5.12 8.04 -12.18
C LEU A 26 5.78 6.92 -12.99
N ALA A 27 6.49 7.28 -14.07
CA ALA A 27 7.22 6.30 -14.89
C ALA A 27 8.33 5.61 -14.08
N GLU A 28 9.05 6.33 -13.21
CA GLU A 28 10.00 5.74 -12.27
C GLU A 28 9.35 4.75 -11.31
N ASN A 29 8.24 5.15 -10.68
CA ASN A 29 7.52 4.30 -9.73
C ASN A 29 7.00 3.02 -10.41
N ILE A 30 6.40 3.14 -11.60
CA ILE A 30 5.94 1.98 -12.38
C ILE A 30 7.10 1.05 -12.71
N ARG A 31 8.25 1.58 -13.19
CA ARG A 31 9.43 0.74 -13.46
C ARG A 31 9.93 0.05 -12.20
N ALA A 32 9.99 0.76 -11.08
CA ALA A 32 10.50 0.23 -9.83
C ALA A 32 9.64 -0.93 -9.30
N VAL A 33 8.32 -0.84 -9.45
CA VAL A 33 7.38 -1.90 -9.02
C VAL A 33 7.38 -3.08 -10.00
N LEU A 34 7.38 -2.80 -11.30
CA LEU A 34 7.22 -3.85 -12.31
C LEU A 34 8.48 -4.67 -12.58
N ARG A 35 9.68 -4.11 -12.37
CA ARG A 35 10.94 -4.86 -12.57
C ARG A 35 11.10 -6.05 -11.63
N ASP A 36 10.47 -6.00 -10.46
CA ASP A 36 10.45 -7.12 -9.52
C ASP A 36 9.60 -8.30 -10.05
N ILE A 37 8.71 -8.04 -11.02
CA ILE A 37 7.77 -9.02 -11.60
C ILE A 37 8.26 -9.48 -12.98
N ASP A 38 8.65 -8.52 -13.83
CA ASP A 38 9.19 -8.73 -15.16
C ASP A 38 10.43 -7.85 -15.35
N PRO A 39 11.65 -8.41 -15.26
CA PRO A 39 12.89 -7.66 -15.44
C PRO A 39 13.03 -7.02 -16.83
N GLU A 40 12.34 -7.55 -17.85
CA GLU A 40 12.40 -7.06 -19.24
C GLU A 40 11.32 -6.00 -19.54
N VAL A 41 10.51 -5.62 -18.55
CA VAL A 41 9.41 -4.66 -18.74
C VAL A 41 9.91 -3.32 -19.28
N VAL A 42 9.25 -2.83 -20.33
CA VAL A 42 9.57 -1.54 -20.96
C VAL A 42 8.50 -0.52 -20.63
N VAL A 43 8.90 0.62 -20.05
CA VAL A 43 8.00 1.74 -19.76
C VAL A 43 8.37 2.94 -20.63
N ARG A 44 7.55 3.20 -21.65
CA ARG A 44 7.72 4.31 -22.59
C ARG A 44 6.86 5.50 -22.21
N ARG A 45 7.42 6.68 -22.43
CA ARG A 45 6.73 7.95 -22.22
C ARG A 45 6.27 8.52 -23.55
N HIS A 46 4.98 8.85 -23.62
CA HIS A 46 4.40 9.64 -24.70
C HIS A 46 3.92 10.99 -24.15
N TRP A 47 3.50 11.87 -25.04
CA TRP A 47 3.05 13.22 -24.69
C TRP A 47 1.82 13.23 -23.75
N ASP A 48 0.92 12.27 -23.92
CA ASP A 48 -0.38 12.19 -23.27
C ASP A 48 -0.58 10.93 -22.41
N LYS A 49 0.30 9.93 -22.54
CA LYS A 49 0.19 8.63 -21.87
C LYS A 49 1.56 8.04 -21.50
N LEU A 50 1.55 7.11 -20.54
CA LEU A 50 2.64 6.14 -20.38
C LEU A 50 2.19 4.82 -21.00
N GLU A 51 3.10 4.16 -21.69
CA GLU A 51 2.92 2.81 -22.24
C GLU A 51 3.82 1.87 -21.46
N VAL A 52 3.27 0.73 -21.03
CA VAL A 52 4.01 -0.37 -20.44
C VAL A 52 3.91 -1.55 -21.39
N GLU A 53 5.04 -2.14 -21.77
CA GLU A 53 5.12 -3.28 -22.67
C GLU A 53 5.87 -4.43 -21.98
N THR A 54 5.32 -5.64 -22.13
CA THR A 54 5.87 -6.89 -21.58
C THR A 54 5.61 -8.05 -22.53
N ALA A 55 6.58 -8.97 -22.62
CA ALA A 55 6.43 -10.26 -23.29
C ALA A 55 6.05 -11.40 -22.33
N ALA A 56 5.88 -11.09 -21.04
CA ALA A 56 5.64 -12.07 -19.99
C ALA A 56 4.33 -12.85 -20.18
N GLY A 57 4.27 -14.06 -19.62
CA GLY A 57 3.08 -14.92 -19.68
C GLY A 57 1.90 -14.43 -18.84
N PRO A 58 0.72 -15.07 -18.94
CA PRO A 58 -0.52 -14.60 -18.31
C PRO A 58 -0.46 -14.43 -16.79
N VAL A 59 0.32 -15.25 -16.08
CA VAL A 59 0.46 -15.15 -14.61
C VAL A 59 1.13 -13.83 -14.22
N LEU A 60 2.29 -13.54 -14.82
CA LEU A 60 3.02 -12.30 -14.58
C LEU A 60 2.19 -11.08 -15.04
N GLN A 61 1.49 -11.17 -16.17
CA GLN A 61 0.59 -10.11 -16.63
C GLN A 61 -0.48 -9.76 -15.58
N ARG A 62 -1.10 -10.75 -14.92
CA ARG A 62 -2.07 -10.51 -13.84
C ARG A 62 -1.43 -9.84 -12.64
N GLN A 63 -0.23 -10.29 -12.24
CA GLN A 63 0.53 -9.65 -11.15
C GLN A 63 0.91 -8.20 -11.48
N MET A 64 1.31 -7.92 -12.72
CA MET A 64 1.64 -6.56 -13.17
C MET A 64 0.41 -5.65 -13.14
N VAL A 65 -0.75 -6.13 -13.60
CA VAL A 65 -2.01 -5.38 -13.52
C VAL A 65 -2.36 -5.09 -12.08
N ASP A 66 -2.29 -6.08 -11.19
CA ASP A 66 -2.56 -5.89 -9.77
C ASP A 66 -1.61 -4.84 -9.16
N ALA A 67 -0.31 -4.97 -9.38
CA ALA A 67 0.68 -4.02 -8.91
C ALA A 67 0.43 -2.59 -9.44
N LEU A 68 0.11 -2.45 -10.73
CA LEU A 68 -0.23 -1.15 -11.34
C LEU A 68 -1.48 -0.51 -10.72
N ARG A 69 -2.48 -1.30 -10.29
CA ARG A 69 -3.68 -0.75 -9.63
C ARG A 69 -3.34 -0.06 -8.32
N HIS A 70 -2.29 -0.49 -7.63
CA HIS A 70 -1.81 0.05 -6.37
C HIS A 70 -0.83 1.23 -6.52
N VAL A 71 -0.40 1.60 -7.74
CA VAL A 71 0.49 2.74 -7.97
C VAL A 71 -0.27 4.06 -7.97
N ALA A 72 0.05 4.92 -7.00
CA ALA A 72 -0.52 6.27 -6.92
C ALA A 72 -0.13 7.12 -8.15
N GLY A 73 -1.08 7.88 -8.69
CA GLY A 73 -0.97 8.62 -9.95
C GLY A 73 -1.72 7.98 -11.12
N ILE A 74 -2.18 6.72 -10.98
CA ILE A 74 -2.90 5.99 -12.02
C ILE A 74 -4.40 6.02 -11.76
N THR A 75 -5.19 6.48 -12.73
CA THR A 75 -6.66 6.34 -12.68
C THR A 75 -7.11 5.04 -13.31
N TYR A 76 -6.55 4.72 -14.47
CA TYR A 76 -6.88 3.49 -15.18
C TYR A 76 -5.63 2.88 -15.83
N VAL A 77 -5.56 1.56 -15.75
CA VAL A 77 -4.68 0.72 -16.55
C VAL A 77 -5.55 0.11 -17.64
N LEU A 78 -5.24 0.40 -18.89
CA LEU A 78 -5.96 -0.15 -20.05
C LEU A 78 -5.11 -1.24 -20.66
N GLU A 79 -5.65 -2.44 -20.78
CA GLU A 79 -5.04 -3.48 -21.59
C GLU A 79 -5.21 -3.13 -23.06
N VAL A 80 -4.15 -3.27 -23.85
CA VAL A 80 -4.18 -2.90 -25.27
C VAL A 80 -3.48 -3.95 -26.10
N GLN A 81 -4.21 -4.49 -27.06
CA GLN A 81 -3.65 -5.33 -28.13
C GLN A 81 -3.31 -4.44 -29.31
N THR A 82 -2.15 -4.68 -29.92
CA THR A 82 -1.65 -3.86 -31.03
C THR A 82 -1.48 -4.73 -32.26
N TYR A 83 -2.02 -4.26 -33.39
CA TYR A 83 -1.95 -4.94 -34.68
C TYR A 83 -1.49 -3.95 -35.77
N PRO A 84 -0.83 -4.43 -36.84
CA PRO A 84 -0.72 -3.64 -38.06
C PRO A 84 -2.11 -3.23 -38.54
N LEU A 85 -2.22 -2.02 -39.11
CA LEU A 85 -3.48 -1.62 -39.71
C LEU A 85 -3.68 -2.36 -41.04
N GLY A 86 -4.73 -3.18 -41.09
CA GLY A 86 -5.25 -3.82 -42.29
C GLY A 86 -6.56 -3.18 -42.77
N GLU A 87 -7.27 -3.90 -43.63
CA GLU A 87 -8.59 -3.50 -44.12
C GLU A 87 -9.66 -3.57 -43.01
N LEU A 88 -10.84 -2.98 -43.27
CA LEU A 88 -11.93 -2.93 -42.29
C LEU A 88 -12.32 -4.33 -41.76
N ASP A 89 -12.29 -5.36 -42.61
CA ASP A 89 -12.61 -6.73 -42.20
C ASP A 89 -11.52 -7.35 -41.31
N GLU A 90 -10.24 -7.00 -41.51
CA GLU A 90 -9.16 -7.43 -40.62
C GLU A 90 -9.30 -6.79 -39.23
N ILE A 91 -9.74 -5.52 -39.17
CA ILE A 91 -10.04 -4.86 -37.89
C ILE A 91 -11.12 -5.64 -37.12
N VAL A 92 -12.15 -6.13 -37.82
CA VAL A 92 -13.20 -6.97 -37.21
C VAL A 92 -12.61 -8.22 -36.57
N GLU A 93 -11.77 -8.95 -37.30
CA GLU A 93 -11.18 -10.20 -36.79
C GLU A 93 -10.26 -9.97 -35.58
N HIS A 94 -9.62 -8.80 -35.47
CA HIS A 94 -8.83 -8.44 -34.29
C HIS A 94 -9.67 -8.01 -33.09
N VAL A 95 -10.79 -7.31 -33.31
CA VAL A 95 -11.65 -6.79 -32.22
C VAL A 95 -12.53 -7.88 -31.61
N LEU A 96 -13.04 -8.80 -32.44
CA LEU A 96 -14.00 -9.81 -32.03
C LEU A 96 -13.53 -10.69 -30.85
N PRO A 97 -12.33 -11.31 -30.87
CA PRO A 97 -11.88 -12.16 -29.76
C PRO A 97 -11.67 -11.38 -28.46
N ALA A 98 -11.34 -10.08 -28.54
CA ALA A 98 -11.14 -9.23 -27.37
C ALA A 98 -12.46 -8.85 -26.65
N TYR A 99 -13.60 -8.91 -27.35
CA TYR A 99 -14.89 -8.43 -26.84
C TYR A 99 -16.00 -9.47 -26.80
N ALA A 100 -15.91 -10.58 -27.55
CA ALA A 100 -17.01 -11.55 -27.71
C ALA A 100 -17.65 -11.97 -26.38
N ARG A 101 -16.83 -12.37 -25.38
CA ARG A 101 -17.32 -12.77 -24.05
C ARG A 101 -18.00 -11.64 -23.28
N ARG A 102 -17.51 -10.41 -23.42
CA ARG A 102 -18.04 -9.23 -22.70
C ARG A 102 -19.35 -8.73 -23.28
N LEU A 103 -19.58 -9.02 -24.56
CA LEU A 103 -20.77 -8.58 -25.28
C LEU A 103 -21.96 -9.53 -25.09
N GLU A 104 -21.75 -10.76 -24.62
CA GLU A 104 -22.83 -11.71 -24.37
C GLU A 104 -23.84 -11.16 -23.36
N GLY A 105 -25.11 -11.04 -23.78
CA GLY A 105 -26.19 -10.48 -22.96
C GLY A 105 -26.17 -8.95 -22.79
N ALA A 106 -25.19 -8.25 -23.37
CA ALA A 106 -24.96 -6.82 -23.13
C ALA A 106 -25.33 -5.94 -24.32
N THR A 107 -25.75 -4.70 -24.04
CA THR A 107 -25.82 -3.65 -25.06
C THR A 107 -24.44 -2.98 -25.22
N PHE A 108 -24.11 -2.55 -26.43
CA PHE A 108 -22.79 -1.97 -26.67
C PHE A 108 -22.76 -0.79 -27.64
N ALA A 109 -21.65 -0.06 -27.63
CA ALA A 109 -21.33 0.92 -28.66
C ALA A 109 -19.85 0.82 -29.06
N VAL A 110 -19.58 0.92 -30.35
CA VAL A 110 -18.21 1.05 -30.86
C VAL A 110 -17.81 2.52 -30.86
N ARG A 111 -16.56 2.79 -30.45
CA ARG A 111 -15.94 4.11 -30.42
C ARG A 111 -14.57 4.02 -31.06
N CYS A 112 -14.41 4.66 -32.22
CA CYS A 112 -13.15 4.66 -32.97
C CYS A 112 -12.51 6.05 -32.96
N LYS A 113 -11.31 6.16 -32.37
CA LYS A 113 -10.46 7.36 -32.50
C LYS A 113 -9.43 7.14 -33.59
N ARG A 114 -9.37 8.05 -34.56
CA ARG A 114 -8.44 7.95 -35.69
C ARG A 114 -7.48 9.13 -35.72
N THR A 115 -6.20 8.87 -35.98
CA THR A 115 -5.16 9.90 -36.20
C THR A 115 -4.27 9.47 -37.37
N GLY A 116 -4.20 10.28 -38.42
CA GLY A 116 -3.48 9.98 -39.66
C GLY A 116 -4.39 9.94 -40.90
N ASP A 117 -3.81 9.59 -42.04
CA ASP A 117 -4.50 9.55 -43.34
C ASP A 117 -4.92 8.12 -43.71
N HIS A 118 -6.19 7.94 -44.10
CA HIS A 118 -6.83 6.64 -44.28
C HIS A 118 -8.01 6.75 -45.25
N ASP A 119 -8.27 5.69 -46.01
CA ASP A 119 -9.37 5.62 -47.00
C ASP A 119 -10.75 5.40 -46.37
N PHE A 120 -10.82 5.34 -45.04
CA PHE A 120 -12.05 5.20 -44.26
C PHE A 120 -12.13 6.19 -43.10
N THR A 121 -13.35 6.45 -42.68
CA THR A 121 -13.72 7.30 -41.55
C THR A 121 -13.86 6.48 -40.26
N SER A 122 -13.75 7.14 -39.10
CA SER A 122 -14.04 6.49 -37.82
C SER A 122 -15.45 5.90 -37.78
N VAL A 123 -16.42 6.57 -38.42
CA VAL A 123 -17.82 6.13 -38.46
C VAL A 123 -17.97 4.84 -39.29
N GLU A 124 -17.24 4.69 -40.39
CA GLU A 124 -17.24 3.46 -41.18
C GLU A 124 -16.66 2.28 -40.40
N VAL A 125 -15.56 2.49 -39.66
CA VAL A 125 -15.02 1.48 -38.75
C VAL A 125 -16.04 1.10 -37.67
N GLU A 126 -16.66 2.09 -37.02
CA GLU A 126 -17.68 1.85 -36.00
C GLU A 126 -18.88 1.06 -36.54
N ARG A 127 -19.32 1.34 -37.76
CA ARG A 127 -20.44 0.62 -38.41
C ARG A 127 -20.05 -0.80 -38.80
N GLN A 128 -18.89 -1.00 -39.43
CA GLN A 128 -18.45 -2.33 -39.85
C GLN A 128 -18.21 -3.24 -38.65
N VAL A 129 -17.43 -2.75 -37.69
CA VAL A 129 -17.15 -3.50 -36.45
C VAL A 129 -18.41 -3.71 -35.64
N GLY A 130 -19.26 -2.69 -35.51
CA GLY A 130 -20.53 -2.81 -34.78
C GLY A 130 -21.48 -3.83 -35.40
N GLY A 131 -21.60 -3.85 -36.73
CA GLY A 131 -22.41 -4.84 -37.44
C GLY A 131 -21.89 -6.26 -37.25
N ALA A 132 -20.59 -6.47 -37.40
CA ALA A 132 -19.98 -7.77 -37.23
C ALA A 132 -20.08 -8.29 -35.78
N LEU A 133 -19.84 -7.43 -34.78
CA LEU A 133 -19.99 -7.80 -33.37
C LEU A 133 -21.45 -8.14 -33.04
N LEU A 134 -22.42 -7.36 -33.53
CA LEU A 134 -23.84 -7.67 -33.31
C LEU A 134 -24.25 -9.01 -33.93
N ALA A 135 -23.71 -9.35 -35.10
CA ALA A 135 -24.04 -10.58 -35.81
C ALA A 135 -23.33 -11.83 -35.25
N ARG A 136 -22.12 -11.67 -34.69
CA ARG A 136 -21.23 -12.79 -34.33
C ARG A 136 -21.01 -12.94 -32.82
N THR A 137 -21.67 -12.12 -32.00
CA THR A 137 -21.61 -12.20 -30.54
C THR A 137 -23.02 -12.31 -29.96
N GLY A 138 -23.13 -12.75 -28.70
CA GLY A 138 -24.41 -12.80 -27.98
C GLY A 138 -24.95 -11.44 -27.53
N ALA A 139 -24.58 -10.33 -28.20
CA ALA A 139 -25.01 -8.99 -27.84
C ALA A 139 -26.52 -8.79 -28.00
N THR A 140 -27.13 -8.07 -27.06
CA THR A 140 -28.58 -7.81 -27.09
C THR A 140 -28.96 -6.63 -27.99
N GLY A 141 -28.00 -5.76 -28.32
CA GLY A 141 -28.19 -4.66 -29.26
C GLY A 141 -27.13 -3.56 -29.19
N VAL A 142 -27.22 -2.61 -30.13
CA VAL A 142 -26.37 -1.43 -30.16
C VAL A 142 -27.06 -0.26 -29.46
N LYS A 143 -26.40 0.34 -28.45
CA LYS A 143 -26.92 1.45 -27.66
C LYS A 143 -25.91 2.59 -27.59
N LEU A 144 -26.14 3.67 -28.34
CA LEU A 144 -25.18 4.77 -28.47
C LEU A 144 -25.05 5.65 -27.20
N LYS A 145 -26.06 5.64 -26.32
CA LYS A 145 -26.05 6.40 -25.06
C LYS A 145 -26.12 5.43 -23.89
N HIS A 146 -25.14 5.48 -22.99
CA HIS A 146 -25.04 4.57 -21.84
C HIS A 146 -25.13 3.08 -22.22
N PRO A 147 -24.25 2.57 -23.10
CA PRO A 147 -24.12 1.13 -23.33
C PRO A 147 -23.58 0.44 -22.08
N ASP A 148 -23.87 -0.86 -21.95
CA ASP A 148 -23.27 -1.70 -20.91
C ASP A 148 -21.77 -1.90 -21.19
N VAL A 149 -21.40 -2.04 -22.46
CA VAL A 149 -20.01 -2.18 -22.92
C VAL A 149 -19.65 -1.15 -23.99
N THR A 150 -18.53 -0.46 -23.82
CA THR A 150 -17.93 0.35 -24.88
C THR A 150 -16.79 -0.41 -25.51
N VAL A 151 -16.84 -0.58 -26.83
CA VAL A 151 -15.77 -1.18 -27.65
C VAL A 151 -14.88 -0.05 -28.14
N ASP A 152 -13.75 0.14 -27.46
CA ASP A 152 -12.82 1.25 -27.73
C ASP A 152 -11.71 0.80 -28.69
N ILE A 153 -11.61 1.49 -29.83
CA ILE A 153 -10.63 1.27 -30.89
C ILE A 153 -9.87 2.58 -31.13
N GLU A 154 -8.54 2.51 -31.23
CA GLU A 154 -7.70 3.64 -31.63
C GLU A 154 -6.88 3.22 -32.86
N ILE A 155 -6.97 4.00 -33.94
CA ILE A 155 -6.16 3.83 -35.14
C ILE A 155 -5.21 5.01 -35.21
N SER A 156 -3.90 4.74 -35.16
CA SER A 156 -2.87 5.77 -35.26
C SER A 156 -1.88 5.39 -36.35
N LYS A 157 -1.89 6.17 -37.44
CA LYS A 157 -1.12 5.89 -38.65
C LYS A 157 -1.38 4.45 -39.12
N ARG A 158 -0.36 3.59 -39.18
CA ARG A 158 -0.49 2.20 -39.66
C ARG A 158 -0.65 1.17 -38.53
N THR A 159 -1.23 1.57 -37.40
CA THR A 159 -1.36 0.72 -36.22
C THR A 159 -2.76 0.78 -35.64
N LEU A 160 -3.34 -0.40 -35.45
CA LEU A 160 -4.61 -0.63 -34.74
C LEU A 160 -4.32 -0.95 -33.27
N TYR A 161 -5.00 -0.25 -32.38
CA TYR A 161 -5.02 -0.49 -30.95
C TYR A 161 -6.44 -0.90 -30.54
N VAL A 162 -6.58 -2.13 -30.07
CA VAL A 162 -7.83 -2.64 -29.49
C VAL A 162 -7.71 -2.58 -27.98
N VAL A 163 -8.53 -1.73 -27.35
CA VAL A 163 -8.56 -1.63 -25.89
C VAL A 163 -9.30 -2.86 -25.36
N GLY A 164 -8.69 -3.60 -24.44
CA GLY A 164 -9.28 -4.75 -23.77
C GLY A 164 -9.95 -4.36 -22.45
N GLU A 165 -9.52 -4.98 -21.36
CA GLU A 165 -10.01 -4.68 -20.02
C GLU A 165 -9.49 -3.34 -19.50
N ARG A 166 -10.28 -2.74 -18.61
CA ARG A 166 -9.99 -1.47 -17.95
C ARG A 166 -9.97 -1.68 -16.45
N HIS A 167 -8.78 -1.53 -15.87
CA HIS A 167 -8.56 -1.71 -14.44
C HIS A 167 -8.47 -0.35 -13.75
N ARG A 168 -9.24 -0.16 -12.68
CA ARG A 168 -9.21 1.09 -11.90
C ARG A 168 -7.99 1.10 -10.99
N GLY A 169 -7.19 2.16 -11.08
CA GLY A 169 -6.11 2.46 -10.14
C GLY A 169 -6.57 3.32 -8.98
N ILE A 170 -5.70 3.50 -7.98
CA ILE A 170 -6.03 4.26 -6.76
C ILE A 170 -6.11 5.79 -6.96
N GLY A 171 -5.69 6.33 -8.10
CA GLY A 171 -5.64 7.78 -8.36
C GLY A 171 -4.52 8.47 -7.57
N GLY A 172 -4.70 9.74 -7.23
CA GLY A 172 -3.72 10.48 -6.41
C GLY A 172 -2.47 10.95 -7.19
N TYR A 173 -1.37 11.19 -6.48
CA TYR A 173 -0.11 11.63 -7.09
C TYR A 173 1.00 10.59 -6.93
N PRO A 174 1.99 10.55 -7.83
CA PRO A 174 3.10 9.60 -7.74
C PRO A 174 3.85 9.73 -6.42
N VAL A 175 4.03 8.62 -5.70
CA VAL A 175 4.78 8.59 -4.43
C VAL A 175 6.17 9.17 -4.61
N GLY A 176 6.60 10.03 -3.69
CA GLY A 176 7.88 10.76 -3.74
C GLY A 176 7.90 11.94 -4.70
N SER A 177 6.74 12.36 -5.23
CA SER A 177 6.62 13.61 -6.00
C SER A 177 6.29 14.83 -5.14
N ILE A 178 5.82 14.59 -3.91
CA ILE A 178 5.63 15.57 -2.84
C ILE A 178 6.68 15.30 -1.76
N GLY A 179 7.01 16.34 -0.96
CA GLY A 179 8.01 16.28 0.10
C GLY A 179 7.79 15.14 1.11
N PRO A 180 8.82 14.83 1.91
CA PRO A 180 8.72 13.80 2.93
C PRO A 180 7.75 14.18 4.05
N VAL A 181 7.20 13.17 4.69
CA VAL A 181 6.40 13.28 5.92
C VAL A 181 6.82 12.19 6.89
N LEU A 182 6.72 12.46 8.20
CA LEU A 182 6.98 11.48 9.24
C LEU A 182 5.65 11.01 9.84
N SER A 183 5.24 9.78 9.49
CA SER A 183 3.97 9.20 9.94
C SER A 183 4.14 8.43 11.23
N LEU A 184 3.42 8.87 12.27
CA LEU A 184 3.33 8.17 13.55
C LEU A 184 2.47 6.93 13.34
N ILE A 185 3.14 5.81 13.12
CA ILE A 185 2.53 4.51 12.85
C ILE A 185 2.35 3.74 14.15
N SER A 186 1.21 3.07 14.26
CA SER A 186 0.85 2.16 15.34
C SER A 186 0.18 0.94 14.75
N GLY A 187 -0.06 -0.08 15.58
CA GLY A 187 -0.75 -1.30 15.12
C GLY A 187 -2.27 -1.19 15.08
N GLY A 188 -2.85 0.00 15.26
CA GLY A 188 -4.31 0.21 15.18
C GLY A 188 -4.82 0.37 13.75
N PHE A 189 -6.13 0.62 13.60
CA PHE A 189 -6.75 0.82 12.28
C PHE A 189 -6.37 2.16 11.63
N ASP A 190 -6.24 3.22 12.44
CA ASP A 190 -6.28 4.58 11.93
C ASP A 190 -4.94 5.02 11.32
N SER A 191 -3.81 4.74 11.97
CA SER A 191 -2.49 5.19 11.52
C SER A 191 -1.99 4.51 10.23
N PRO A 192 -2.29 3.22 9.94
CA PRO A 192 -2.04 2.64 8.62
C PRO A 192 -2.84 3.31 7.52
N VAL A 193 -4.12 3.62 7.76
CA VAL A 193 -4.98 4.32 6.78
C VAL A 193 -4.47 5.74 6.53
N ALA A 194 -4.10 6.49 7.58
CA ALA A 194 -3.49 7.81 7.44
C ALA A 194 -2.18 7.75 6.63
N SER A 195 -1.32 6.76 6.91
CA SER A 195 -0.08 6.53 6.15
C SER A 195 -0.36 6.25 4.68
N TYR A 196 -1.31 5.37 4.37
CA TYR A 196 -1.76 5.10 2.99
C TYR A 196 -2.27 6.37 2.29
N LEU A 197 -3.09 7.19 2.95
CA LEU A 197 -3.62 8.42 2.36
C LEU A 197 -2.50 9.42 1.98
N THR A 198 -1.44 9.50 2.78
CA THR A 198 -0.27 10.34 2.46
C THR A 198 0.52 9.80 1.27
N MET A 199 0.75 8.49 1.19
CA MET A 199 1.38 7.85 0.02
C MET A 199 0.55 8.07 -1.24
N LYS A 200 -0.78 7.88 -1.15
CA LYS A 200 -1.73 8.19 -2.24
C LYS A 200 -1.66 9.64 -2.68
N ARG A 201 -1.35 10.57 -1.77
CA ARG A 201 -1.16 12.00 -2.09
C ARG A 201 0.24 12.31 -2.64
N GLY A 202 1.08 11.30 -2.86
CA GLY A 202 2.40 11.42 -3.47
C GLY A 202 3.51 11.79 -2.50
N MET A 203 3.23 11.83 -1.19
CA MET A 203 4.23 12.15 -0.15
C MET A 203 5.19 10.98 0.04
N ARG A 204 6.45 11.28 0.38
CA ARG A 204 7.42 10.26 0.80
C ARG A 204 7.25 9.99 2.29
N THR A 205 6.48 8.96 2.61
CA THR A 205 6.08 8.65 4.00
C THR A 205 7.15 7.82 4.72
N HIS A 206 7.85 8.44 5.66
CA HIS A 206 8.67 7.76 6.67
C HIS A 206 7.78 7.31 7.82
N PHE A 207 8.20 6.30 8.58
CA PHE A 207 7.44 5.74 9.69
C PHE A 207 8.16 5.98 11.01
N LEU A 208 7.43 6.49 11.99
CA LEU A 208 7.86 6.64 13.38
C LEU A 208 6.96 5.81 14.28
N PHE A 209 7.55 4.85 14.98
CA PHE A 209 6.87 3.96 15.90
C PHE A 209 7.37 4.20 17.32
N PHE A 210 6.43 4.33 18.26
CA PHE A 210 6.71 4.40 19.69
C PHE A 210 6.46 3.03 20.32
N ASN A 211 7.53 2.37 20.75
CA ASN A 211 7.44 1.04 21.34
C ASN A 211 6.99 1.11 22.79
N LEU A 212 5.73 0.71 23.02
CA LEU A 212 5.08 0.69 24.33
C LEU A 212 4.94 -0.75 24.86
N GLY A 213 5.21 -1.75 24.02
CA GLY A 213 4.75 -3.12 24.21
C GLY A 213 5.83 -4.17 23.99
N GLY A 214 7.10 -3.75 23.92
CA GLY A 214 8.23 -4.63 23.69
C GLY A 214 8.28 -5.20 22.27
N ARG A 215 8.85 -6.41 22.16
CA ARG A 215 9.19 -7.01 20.86
C ARG A 215 7.97 -7.32 19.99
N ASP A 216 6.90 -7.86 20.57
CA ASP A 216 5.71 -8.31 19.82
C ASP A 216 5.00 -7.12 19.17
N HIS A 217 4.88 -6.01 19.92
CA HIS A 217 4.34 -4.76 19.41
C HIS A 217 5.18 -4.20 18.26
N GLU A 218 6.51 -4.20 18.40
CA GLU A 218 7.41 -3.73 17.36
C GLU A 218 7.32 -4.57 16.08
N VAL A 219 7.27 -5.89 16.21
CA VAL A 219 7.16 -6.81 15.06
C VAL A 219 5.86 -6.57 14.30
N GLY A 220 4.71 -6.55 14.98
CA GLY A 220 3.44 -6.33 14.29
C GLY A 220 3.32 -4.94 13.64
N VAL A 221 3.96 -3.90 14.21
CA VAL A 221 3.99 -2.57 13.58
C VAL A 221 4.96 -2.51 12.39
N LYS A 222 6.11 -3.20 12.46
CA LYS A 222 7.02 -3.37 11.32
C LYS A 222 6.29 -4.08 10.17
N GLU A 223 5.49 -5.10 10.46
CA GLU A 223 4.71 -5.83 9.45
C GLU A 223 3.75 -4.93 8.68
N VAL A 224 2.91 -4.15 9.38
CA VAL A 224 1.93 -3.28 8.70
C VAL A 224 2.63 -2.16 7.92
N ALA A 225 3.71 -1.59 8.46
CA ALA A 225 4.50 -0.58 7.75
C ALA A 225 5.16 -1.15 6.48
N LEU A 226 5.74 -2.34 6.59
CA LEU A 226 6.38 -3.03 5.47
C LEU A 226 5.37 -3.40 4.40
N TYR A 227 4.21 -3.94 4.78
CA TYR A 227 3.12 -4.25 3.85
C TYR A 227 2.64 -3.01 3.09
N LEU A 228 2.38 -1.89 3.79
CA LEU A 228 2.01 -0.63 3.14
C LEU A 228 3.08 -0.15 2.17
N TRP A 229 4.36 -0.22 2.56
CA TRP A 229 5.46 0.18 1.71
C TRP A 229 5.62 -0.71 0.48
N GLN A 230 5.48 -2.03 0.62
CA GLN A 230 5.57 -2.97 -0.49
C GLN A 230 4.42 -2.78 -1.48
N LYS A 231 3.19 -2.63 -0.97
CA LYS A 231 1.98 -2.55 -1.80
C LYS A 231 1.78 -1.16 -2.43
N TYR A 232 2.04 -0.08 -1.67
CA TYR A 232 1.73 1.29 -2.09
C TYR A 232 2.96 2.21 -2.18
N GLY A 233 4.05 1.87 -1.51
CA GLY A 233 5.25 2.73 -1.38
C GLY A 233 6.15 2.79 -2.61
N CYS A 234 5.89 2.01 -3.66
CA CYS A 234 6.61 2.05 -4.94
C CYS A 234 8.15 1.98 -4.79
N ASN A 235 8.64 1.11 -3.90
CA ASN A 235 10.06 0.92 -3.57
C ASN A 235 10.79 2.24 -3.20
N GLN A 236 10.09 3.25 -2.68
CA GLN A 236 10.75 4.49 -2.23
C GLN A 236 11.69 4.23 -1.06
N ARG A 237 12.80 4.97 -1.00
CA ARG A 237 13.73 4.90 0.12
C ARG A 237 13.16 5.68 1.31
N VAL A 238 12.59 4.95 2.28
CA VAL A 238 12.03 5.52 3.50
C VAL A 238 12.59 4.82 4.74
N LEU A 239 12.48 5.50 5.87
CA LEU A 239 12.95 5.01 7.17
C LEU A 239 11.78 4.47 7.98
N PHE A 240 12.05 3.44 8.76
CA PHE A 240 11.27 3.02 9.91
C PHE A 240 12.09 3.35 11.15
N ILE A 241 11.52 4.17 12.03
CA ILE A 241 12.18 4.70 13.22
C ILE A 241 11.44 4.16 14.43
N SER A 242 12.13 3.36 15.25
CA SER A 242 11.57 2.77 16.47
C SER A 242 12.13 3.51 17.69
N VAL A 243 11.27 4.06 18.52
CA VAL A 243 11.66 4.77 19.75
C VAL A 243 11.16 3.97 20.96
N PRO A 244 12.05 3.50 21.87
CA PRO A 244 11.63 2.82 23.09
C PRO A 244 10.88 3.80 24.00
N PHE A 245 9.68 3.45 24.42
CA PHE A 245 8.77 4.32 25.18
C PHE A 245 8.28 3.69 26.49
N GLU A 246 8.78 2.51 26.85
CA GLU A 246 8.41 1.79 28.07
C GLU A 246 8.76 2.59 29.33
N GLU A 247 9.97 3.18 29.40
CA GLU A 247 10.37 4.06 30.52
C GLU A 247 9.51 5.32 30.61
N VAL A 248 9.13 5.90 29.46
CA VAL A 248 8.26 7.09 29.40
C VAL A 248 6.89 6.76 29.98
N VAL A 249 6.30 5.62 29.60
CA VAL A 249 5.01 5.17 30.14
C VAL A 249 5.10 4.86 31.63
N ALA A 250 6.15 4.17 32.07
CA ALA A 250 6.36 3.84 33.48
C ALA A 250 6.45 5.11 34.35
N GLU A 251 7.16 6.13 33.89
CA GLU A 251 7.23 7.40 34.60
C GLU A 251 5.86 8.10 34.64
N LEU A 252 5.14 8.16 33.52
CA LEU A 252 3.81 8.77 33.48
C LEU A 252 2.84 8.08 34.45
N LEU A 253 2.85 6.74 34.51
CA LEU A 253 2.02 5.95 35.43
C LEU A 253 2.31 6.26 36.90
N THR A 254 3.54 6.65 37.25
CA THR A 254 3.93 6.90 38.64
C THR A 254 3.85 8.37 39.05
N LYS A 255 4.05 9.30 38.10
CA LYS A 255 4.19 10.73 38.41
C LYS A 255 3.04 11.59 37.95
N VAL A 256 2.25 11.17 36.98
CA VAL A 256 1.23 12.02 36.36
C VAL A 256 -0.16 11.54 36.78
N GLN A 257 -1.07 12.49 36.98
CA GLN A 257 -2.45 12.14 37.28
C GLN A 257 -3.14 11.43 36.12
N ASP A 258 -3.79 10.30 36.42
CA ASP A 258 -4.59 9.44 35.50
C ASP A 258 -5.36 10.22 34.43
N SER A 259 -6.18 11.20 34.86
CA SER A 259 -7.05 11.96 33.93
C SER A 259 -6.30 12.78 32.87
N GLN A 260 -5.03 13.13 33.08
CA GLN A 260 -4.21 13.93 32.16
C GLN A 260 -3.24 13.07 31.33
N MET A 261 -3.04 11.81 31.72
CA MET A 261 -2.00 10.93 31.19
C MET A 261 -2.06 10.76 29.67
N GLY A 262 -3.25 10.54 29.10
CA GLY A 262 -3.40 10.37 27.65
C GLY A 262 -3.02 11.61 26.84
N VAL A 263 -3.27 12.82 27.36
CA VAL A 263 -2.89 14.08 26.69
C VAL A 263 -1.38 14.30 26.81
N ILE A 264 -0.80 14.04 27.99
CA ILE A 264 0.63 14.22 28.24
C ILE A 264 1.45 13.20 27.45
N LEU A 265 1.03 11.92 27.39
CA LEU A 265 1.72 10.92 26.57
C LEU A 265 1.80 11.34 25.11
N LYS A 266 0.68 11.81 24.53
CA LYS A 266 0.66 12.28 23.14
C LYS A 266 1.53 13.50 22.94
N ARG A 267 1.62 14.39 23.92
CA ARG A 267 2.57 15.52 23.90
C ARG A 267 4.02 15.04 23.93
N MET A 268 4.36 14.04 24.74
CA MET A 268 5.71 13.46 24.75
C MET A 268 6.06 12.78 23.43
N MET A 269 5.13 12.02 22.85
CA MET A 269 5.27 11.44 21.50
C MET A 269 5.49 12.55 20.46
N LEU A 270 4.70 13.61 20.49
CA LEU A 270 4.80 14.68 19.49
C LEU A 270 6.10 15.49 19.64
N ARG A 271 6.60 15.72 20.86
CA ARG A 271 7.92 16.34 21.10
C ARG A 271 9.07 15.52 20.50
N VAL A 272 9.03 14.20 20.67
CA VAL A 272 10.03 13.30 20.08
C VAL A 272 9.90 13.28 18.56
N ALA A 273 8.67 13.20 18.05
CA ALA A 273 8.41 13.22 16.62
C ALA A 273 8.91 14.52 15.96
N ASP A 274 8.70 15.67 16.60
CA ASP A 274 9.17 16.98 16.13
C ASP A 274 10.69 17.03 16.02
N ARG A 275 11.41 16.55 17.03
CA ARG A 275 12.89 16.46 17.03
C ARG A 275 13.42 15.47 16.00
N VAL A 276 12.79 14.29 15.86
CA VAL A 276 13.17 13.32 14.82
C VAL A 276 12.92 13.91 13.42
N ALA A 277 11.83 14.65 13.24
CA ALA A 277 11.54 15.31 11.97
C ALA A 277 12.52 16.46 11.69
N GLU A 278 12.94 17.20 12.71
CA GLU A 278 14.01 18.20 12.62
C GLU A 278 15.31 17.61 12.10
N ASP A 279 15.79 16.54 12.72
CA ASP A 279 17.04 15.86 12.34
C ASP A 279 17.01 15.32 10.90
N LEU A 280 15.82 15.02 10.38
CA LEU A 280 15.60 14.49 9.03
C LEU A 280 15.19 15.55 8.00
N GLU A 281 15.13 16.82 8.39
CA GLU A 281 14.66 17.94 7.55
C GLU A 281 13.25 17.67 6.96
N ILE A 282 12.33 17.19 7.81
CA ILE A 282 10.94 16.89 7.46
C ILE A 282 10.02 17.97 8.04
N ASP A 283 9.27 18.64 7.17
CA ASP A 283 8.41 19.77 7.56
C ASP A 283 7.08 19.35 8.21
N ALA A 284 6.67 18.08 8.09
CA ALA A 284 5.34 17.63 8.48
C ALA A 284 5.32 16.25 9.14
N LEU A 285 4.52 16.17 10.22
CA LEU A 285 4.16 14.96 10.94
C LEU A 285 2.79 14.48 10.47
N VAL A 286 2.52 13.18 10.57
CA VAL A 286 1.22 12.60 10.20
C VAL A 286 0.71 11.75 11.37
N THR A 287 -0.54 11.94 11.76
CA THR A 287 -1.22 11.09 12.75
C THR A 287 -2.52 10.52 12.21
N GLY A 288 -2.93 9.38 12.75
CA GLY A 288 -4.25 8.77 12.48
C GLY A 288 -5.38 9.34 13.34
N GLU A 289 -5.24 10.53 13.92
CA GLU A 289 -6.26 11.05 14.85
C GLU A 289 -7.54 11.51 14.15
N CYS A 290 -8.68 11.21 14.75
CA CYS A 290 -10.02 11.62 14.30
C CYS A 290 -10.77 12.35 15.42
N VAL A 291 -11.48 13.43 15.10
CA VAL A 291 -12.22 14.18 16.11
C VAL A 291 -13.32 13.33 16.72
N ALA A 292 -13.41 13.36 18.06
CA ALA A 292 -14.46 12.74 18.86
C ALA A 292 -14.51 11.19 18.81
N GLN A 293 -13.48 10.52 18.29
CA GLN A 293 -13.39 9.06 18.34
C GLN A 293 -13.02 8.54 19.73
N VAL A 294 -12.10 9.22 20.43
CA VAL A 294 -11.72 8.94 21.82
C VAL A 294 -11.60 10.22 22.64
N SER A 295 -11.62 10.09 23.97
CA SER A 295 -11.52 11.21 24.92
C SER A 295 -10.31 12.12 24.66
N SER A 296 -9.17 11.56 24.26
CA SER A 296 -7.94 12.31 23.95
C SER A 296 -7.98 13.04 22.60
N GLN A 297 -9.02 12.86 21.78
CA GLN A 297 -9.16 13.44 20.43
C GLN A 297 -10.35 14.40 20.33
N THR A 298 -10.64 15.15 21.40
CA THR A 298 -11.51 16.34 21.29
C THR A 298 -10.74 17.50 20.67
N LEU A 299 -11.42 18.46 20.04
CA LEU A 299 -10.77 19.65 19.48
C LEU A 299 -9.90 20.39 20.50
N ARG A 300 -10.36 20.45 21.76
CA ARG A 300 -9.57 21.07 22.84
C ARG A 300 -8.30 20.28 23.14
N ASN A 301 -8.40 18.96 23.24
CA ASN A 301 -7.24 18.12 23.55
C ASN A 301 -6.24 18.12 22.39
N LEU A 302 -6.70 18.00 21.14
CA LEU A 302 -5.84 18.07 19.95
C LEU A 302 -5.11 19.41 19.87
N SER A 303 -5.81 20.52 20.11
CA SER A 303 -5.17 21.86 20.17
C SER A 303 -4.09 21.93 21.26
N VAL A 304 -4.34 21.38 22.45
CA VAL A 304 -3.34 21.33 23.52
C VAL A 304 -2.19 20.40 23.16
N ILE A 305 -2.43 19.30 22.44
CA ILE A 305 -1.37 18.39 22.00
C ILE A 305 -0.47 19.07 20.97
N ASP A 306 -1.04 19.80 20.00
CA ASP A 306 -0.28 20.46 18.93
C ASP A 306 0.70 21.53 19.40
N GLU A 307 0.45 22.17 20.55
CA GLU A 307 1.29 23.25 21.07
C GLU A 307 2.75 22.85 21.40
N VAL A 308 3.09 21.56 21.35
CA VAL A 308 4.47 21.07 21.57
C VAL A 308 5.25 20.77 20.30
N SER A 309 4.65 21.02 19.13
CA SER A 309 5.22 20.79 17.81
C SER A 309 5.37 22.10 17.06
N GLU A 310 6.51 22.29 16.40
CA GLU A 310 6.75 23.38 15.46
C GLU A 310 6.43 22.95 14.02
N ARG A 311 6.50 21.64 13.73
CA ARG A 311 6.17 21.07 12.41
C ARG A 311 4.65 20.97 12.18
N LEU A 312 4.25 20.94 10.90
CA LEU A 312 2.84 20.78 10.49
C LEU A 312 2.32 19.38 10.83
N VAL A 313 1.29 19.29 11.67
CA VAL A 313 0.63 18.01 11.99
C VAL A 313 -0.54 17.74 11.05
N LEU A 314 -0.33 16.85 10.08
CA LEU A 314 -1.35 16.39 9.14
C LEU A 314 -2.20 15.28 9.77
N ARG A 315 -3.53 15.44 9.68
CA ARG A 315 -4.52 14.47 10.18
C ARG A 315 -5.49 14.07 9.06
N PRO A 316 -5.09 13.14 8.18
CA PRO A 316 -5.91 12.76 7.03
C PRO A 316 -7.33 12.26 7.39
N LEU A 317 -7.51 11.78 8.63
CA LEU A 317 -8.75 11.19 9.12
C LEU A 317 -9.55 12.12 10.05
N ILE A 318 -9.15 13.39 10.19
CA ILE A 318 -9.68 14.29 11.23
C ILE A 318 -11.21 14.40 11.28
N ALA A 319 -11.87 14.25 10.13
CA ALA A 319 -13.32 14.37 9.97
C ALA A 319 -13.95 13.10 9.36
N THR A 320 -13.27 11.95 9.47
CA THR A 320 -13.73 10.68 8.92
C THR A 320 -14.34 9.82 10.03
N ASP A 321 -15.51 9.22 9.80
CA ASP A 321 -16.07 8.32 10.81
C ASP A 321 -15.33 6.97 10.89
N LYS A 322 -15.60 6.21 11.96
CA LYS A 322 -14.92 4.93 12.24
C LYS A 322 -15.25 3.87 11.20
N GLU A 323 -16.48 3.84 10.67
CA GLU A 323 -16.89 2.82 9.70
C GLU A 323 -16.17 3.03 8.36
N ASP A 324 -16.01 4.28 7.94
CA ASP A 324 -15.22 4.68 6.79
C ASP A 324 -13.75 4.31 6.95
N ILE A 325 -13.17 4.51 8.13
CA ILE A 325 -11.79 4.09 8.44
C ILE A 325 -11.64 2.58 8.34
N VAL A 326 -12.56 1.81 8.95
CA VAL A 326 -12.52 0.34 8.91
C VAL A 326 -12.71 -0.18 7.47
N ARG A 327 -13.60 0.43 6.69
CA ARG A 327 -13.79 0.10 5.27
C ARG A 327 -12.52 0.39 4.48
N MET A 328 -11.90 1.55 4.66
CA MET A 328 -10.62 1.85 4.02
C MET A 328 -9.52 0.87 4.44
N ALA A 329 -9.42 0.52 5.73
CA ALA A 329 -8.48 -0.49 6.22
C ALA A 329 -8.73 -1.87 5.58
N THR A 330 -9.99 -2.21 5.29
CA THR A 330 -10.35 -3.42 4.55
C THR A 330 -9.89 -3.33 3.10
N ASP A 331 -10.22 -2.23 2.41
CA ASP A 331 -9.89 -2.01 1.00
C ASP A 331 -8.38 -1.99 0.74
N ILE A 332 -7.58 -1.57 1.74
CA ILE A 332 -6.12 -1.57 1.64
C ILE A 332 -5.47 -2.82 2.26
N GLY A 333 -6.25 -3.71 2.87
CA GLY A 333 -5.80 -4.95 3.49
C GLY A 333 -5.11 -4.79 4.85
N THR A 334 -5.20 -3.64 5.52
CA THR A 334 -4.62 -3.42 6.86
C THR A 334 -5.55 -3.80 8.01
N ARG A 335 -6.83 -4.12 7.74
CA ARG A 335 -7.84 -4.46 8.77
C ARG A 335 -7.38 -5.61 9.67
N ASP A 336 -6.89 -6.70 9.08
CA ASP A 336 -6.54 -7.90 9.84
C ASP A 336 -5.25 -7.75 10.65
N PHE A 337 -4.33 -6.88 10.24
CA PHE A 337 -3.19 -6.50 11.08
C PHE A 337 -3.68 -5.83 12.37
N ALA A 338 -4.57 -4.84 12.22
CA ALA A 338 -5.08 -4.09 13.35
C ALA A 338 -5.95 -4.91 14.29
N ALA A 339 -6.71 -5.86 13.75
CA ALA A 339 -7.57 -6.74 14.54
C ALA A 339 -6.80 -7.71 15.45
N ASN A 340 -5.56 -8.07 15.08
CA ASN A 340 -4.72 -8.99 15.85
C ASN A 340 -3.74 -8.27 16.78
N MET A 341 -3.68 -6.93 16.75
CA MET A 341 -2.80 -6.15 17.60
C MET A 341 -3.43 -5.84 18.97
N PRO A 342 -2.73 -6.08 20.09
CA PRO A 342 -3.19 -5.62 21.41
C PRO A 342 -3.32 -4.09 21.50
N GLU A 343 -4.31 -3.61 22.25
CA GLU A 343 -4.48 -2.17 22.50
C GLU A 343 -3.53 -1.65 23.59
N TYR A 344 -2.26 -1.40 23.23
CA TYR A 344 -1.24 -0.92 24.18
C TYR A 344 -1.54 0.48 24.76
N CYS A 345 -2.11 1.39 23.96
CA CYS A 345 -2.50 2.73 24.42
C CYS A 345 -3.76 2.74 25.30
N GLY A 346 -4.49 1.63 25.43
CA GLY A 346 -5.71 1.56 26.25
C GLY A 346 -5.41 1.52 27.75
N VAL A 347 -4.24 1.00 28.13
CA VAL A 347 -3.81 0.76 29.53
C VAL A 347 -3.72 2.04 30.36
N ILE A 348 -3.54 3.19 29.72
CA ILE A 348 -3.31 4.50 30.33
C ILE A 348 -4.58 5.36 30.44
N SER A 349 -5.76 4.82 30.11
CA SER A 349 -7.00 5.59 29.96
C SER A 349 -7.95 5.47 31.17
N VAL A 350 -7.45 5.74 32.38
CA VAL A 350 -8.29 5.78 33.60
C VAL A 350 -8.92 7.17 33.74
N ASN A 351 -10.25 7.27 33.57
CA ASN A 351 -11.02 8.53 33.64
C ASN A 351 -10.42 9.70 32.84
N PRO A 352 -10.16 9.51 31.52
CA PRO A 352 -9.43 10.48 30.72
C PRO A 352 -10.21 11.79 30.56
N THR A 353 -9.49 12.92 30.60
CA THR A 353 -10.11 14.24 30.40
C THR A 353 -10.53 14.43 28.94
N THR A 354 -11.75 14.92 28.74
CA THR A 354 -12.26 15.31 27.41
C THR A 354 -12.02 16.79 27.09
N ARG A 355 -11.57 17.57 28.08
CA ARG A 355 -11.33 19.01 27.95
C ARG A 355 -10.14 19.44 28.81
N ALA A 356 -8.94 19.20 28.29
CA ALA A 356 -7.71 19.59 28.93
C ALA A 356 -7.61 21.11 29.12
N ARG A 357 -7.14 21.50 30.31
CA ARG A 357 -6.72 22.88 30.60
C ARG A 357 -5.21 22.93 30.45
N LEU A 358 -4.72 23.80 29.58
CA LEU A 358 -3.30 23.86 29.22
C LEU A 358 -2.41 24.04 30.46
N GLU A 359 -2.76 24.99 31.33
CA GLU A 359 -2.05 25.25 32.59
C GLU A 359 -1.91 23.99 33.46
N ARG A 360 -2.96 23.16 33.53
CA ARG A 360 -2.93 21.91 34.30
C ARG A 360 -2.04 20.87 33.63
N VAL A 361 -2.11 20.75 32.30
CA VAL A 361 -1.24 19.84 31.53
C VAL A 361 0.23 20.24 31.71
N GLN A 362 0.56 21.52 31.55
CA GLN A 362 1.91 22.05 31.77
C GLN A 362 2.38 21.85 33.21
N HIS A 363 1.51 22.05 34.20
CA HIS A 363 1.84 21.77 35.60
C HIS A 363 2.17 20.29 35.83
N GLU A 364 1.34 19.36 35.35
CA GLU A 364 1.62 17.93 35.46
C GLU A 364 2.88 17.52 34.69
N GLU A 365 3.18 18.13 33.55
CA GLU A 365 4.44 17.92 32.82
C GLU A 365 5.68 18.28 33.66
N THR A 366 5.60 19.23 34.60
CA THR A 366 6.74 19.55 35.50
C THR A 366 7.11 18.40 36.44
N ARG A 367 6.22 17.42 36.61
CA ARG A 367 6.44 16.22 37.44
C ARG A 367 7.14 15.10 36.67
N PHE A 368 7.20 15.20 35.34
CA PHE A 368 7.86 14.24 34.47
C PHE A 368 9.32 14.64 34.25
N ASP A 369 10.25 13.69 34.42
CA ASP A 369 11.66 13.92 34.13
C ASP A 369 11.94 13.88 32.61
N MET A 370 12.20 15.05 32.02
CA MET A 370 12.50 15.18 30.59
C MET A 370 13.76 14.43 30.15
N ALA A 371 14.69 14.12 31.06
CA ALA A 371 15.86 13.31 30.73
C ALA A 371 15.48 11.90 30.28
N ILE A 372 14.30 11.39 30.69
CA ILE A 372 13.76 10.10 30.21
C ILE A 372 13.43 10.19 28.72
N LEU A 373 12.85 11.31 28.29
CA LEU A 373 12.52 11.54 26.88
C LEU A 373 13.79 11.67 26.03
N ASP A 374 14.81 12.36 26.54
CA ASP A 374 16.10 12.48 25.89
C ASP A 374 16.79 11.11 25.72
N ARG A 375 16.73 10.25 26.75
CA ARG A 375 17.24 8.87 26.65
C ARG A 375 16.45 8.04 25.65
N ALA A 376 15.12 8.14 25.63
CA ALA A 376 14.28 7.45 24.66
C ALA A 376 14.65 7.85 23.21
N LEU A 377 14.82 9.15 22.96
CA LEU A 377 15.27 9.65 21.66
C LEU A 377 16.70 9.20 21.31
N ALA A 378 17.64 9.26 22.26
CA ALA A 378 19.02 8.81 22.04
C ALA A 378 19.12 7.31 21.70
N ASN A 379 18.18 6.51 22.21
CA ASN A 379 18.06 5.08 21.92
C ASN A 379 17.15 4.77 20.72
N ALA A 380 16.69 5.79 19.98
CA ALA A 380 15.89 5.58 18.78
C ALA A 380 16.70 4.83 17.71
N ARG A 381 16.08 3.83 17.11
CA ARG A 381 16.69 3.02 16.05
C ARG A 381 16.10 3.40 14.70
N GLN A 382 16.97 3.81 13.77
CA GLN A 382 16.57 4.14 12.41
C GLN A 382 17.02 3.04 11.45
N THR A 383 16.05 2.43 10.77
CA THR A 383 16.33 1.36 9.81
C THR A 383 15.65 1.71 8.48
N ARG A 384 16.34 1.50 7.37
CA ARG A 384 15.66 1.59 6.07
C ARG A 384 14.60 0.48 5.97
N ILE A 385 13.42 0.81 5.48
CA ILE A 385 12.30 -0.14 5.49
C ILE A 385 12.57 -1.43 4.69
N ASP A 386 13.37 -1.33 3.61
CA ASP A 386 13.78 -2.46 2.77
C ASP A 386 14.80 -3.39 3.45
N ARG A 387 15.38 -2.95 4.58
CA ARG A 387 16.38 -3.68 5.38
C ARG A 387 15.82 -4.22 6.70
N LEU A 388 14.54 -3.97 7.02
CA LEU A 388 13.94 -4.40 8.29
C LEU A 388 14.08 -5.90 8.56
N ALA A 389 13.92 -6.73 7.53
CA ALA A 389 14.02 -8.17 7.69
C ALA A 389 15.46 -8.67 7.89
N GLU A 390 16.45 -8.00 7.30
CA GLU A 390 17.87 -8.38 7.45
C GLU A 390 18.32 -8.12 8.89
N GLU A 391 17.88 -7.00 9.46
CA GLU A 391 18.19 -6.59 10.82
C GLU A 391 17.63 -7.53 11.90
N GLU A 392 16.50 -8.19 11.65
CA GLU A 392 15.92 -9.16 12.59
C GLU A 392 16.50 -10.58 12.41
N LEU A 393 17.02 -10.91 11.23
CA LEU A 393 17.74 -12.17 10.98
C LEU A 393 19.14 -12.16 11.59
N GLU A 394 19.86 -11.04 11.56
CA GLU A 394 21.20 -10.99 12.16
C GLU A 394 21.17 -11.24 13.67
N LYS A 395 20.02 -11.01 14.31
CA LYS A 395 19.83 -11.27 15.75
C LYS A 395 19.59 -12.74 16.09
N LEU A 396 19.09 -13.55 15.15
CA LEU A 396 18.69 -14.94 15.36
C LEU A 396 19.02 -15.73 14.09
N GLU A 397 19.91 -16.73 14.16
CA GLU A 397 20.43 -17.54 13.03
C GLU A 397 19.35 -18.33 12.25
N VAL A 398 18.37 -17.64 11.66
CA VAL A 398 17.32 -18.24 10.85
C VAL A 398 17.91 -18.62 9.50
N GLU A 399 17.91 -19.92 9.22
CA GLU A 399 18.40 -20.45 7.96
C GLU A 399 17.44 -20.11 6.81
N VAL A 400 17.97 -19.53 5.74
CA VAL A 400 17.25 -19.20 4.49
C VAL A 400 17.71 -20.16 3.40
N LEU A 401 16.77 -20.91 2.81
CA LEU A 401 17.04 -21.94 1.81
C LEU A 401 16.29 -21.65 0.51
N SER A 402 16.97 -21.81 -0.62
CA SER A 402 16.37 -21.68 -1.96
C SER A 402 15.67 -22.95 -2.45
N VAL A 403 15.84 -24.05 -1.74
CA VAL A 403 15.23 -25.35 -2.06
C VAL A 403 14.48 -25.85 -0.82
N PRO A 404 13.23 -26.33 -0.96
CA PRO A 404 12.50 -26.83 0.18
C PRO A 404 13.10 -28.15 0.68
N LEU A 405 13.22 -28.29 2.00
CA LEU A 405 13.76 -29.49 2.63
C LEU A 405 12.80 -30.67 2.46
N ALA A 406 13.33 -31.86 2.20
CA ALA A 406 12.54 -33.08 2.15
C ALA A 406 11.86 -33.35 3.50
N GLY A 407 10.55 -33.59 3.49
CA GLY A 407 9.75 -33.83 4.70
C GLY A 407 9.40 -32.57 5.51
N ALA A 408 9.87 -31.39 5.11
CA ALA A 408 9.42 -30.13 5.71
C ALA A 408 8.06 -29.70 5.15
N THR A 409 7.28 -29.03 5.99
CA THR A 409 6.02 -28.39 5.60
C THR A 409 6.28 -26.93 5.25
N ILE A 410 5.86 -26.49 4.07
CA ILE A 410 5.93 -25.08 3.71
C ILE A 410 4.71 -24.37 4.27
N VAL A 411 4.90 -23.24 4.93
CA VAL A 411 3.82 -22.35 5.34
C VAL A 411 3.84 -21.14 4.42
N ASP A 412 2.88 -21.06 3.51
CA ASP A 412 2.68 -19.89 2.65
C ASP A 412 2.00 -18.81 3.49
N ILE A 413 2.77 -17.76 3.79
CA ILE A 413 2.34 -16.67 4.66
C ILE A 413 1.84 -15.45 3.88
N ARG A 414 1.73 -15.54 2.55
CA ARG A 414 1.23 -14.43 1.73
C ARG A 414 -0.24 -14.14 2.01
N HIS A 415 -0.68 -12.93 1.65
CA HIS A 415 -2.10 -12.60 1.65
C HIS A 415 -2.85 -13.53 0.69
N PRO A 416 -4.11 -13.96 0.98
CA PRO A 416 -4.87 -14.86 0.11
C PRO A 416 -4.93 -14.41 -1.35
N GLU A 417 -5.10 -13.11 -1.60
CA GLU A 417 -5.09 -12.54 -2.95
C GLU A 417 -3.77 -12.80 -3.72
N GLU A 418 -2.63 -12.70 -3.04
CA GLU A 418 -1.31 -12.95 -3.66
C GLU A 418 -1.10 -14.43 -3.97
N GLU A 419 -1.61 -15.30 -3.09
CA GLU A 419 -1.57 -16.75 -3.30
C GLU A 419 -2.45 -17.18 -4.46
N GLU A 420 -3.68 -16.66 -4.56
CA GLU A 420 -4.58 -16.92 -5.68
C GLU A 420 -4.00 -16.41 -7.02
N LEU A 421 -3.34 -15.25 -7.01
CA LEU A 421 -2.70 -14.68 -8.20
C LEU A 421 -1.49 -15.52 -8.68
N ALA A 422 -0.70 -16.03 -7.74
CA ALA A 422 0.49 -16.84 -8.02
C ALA A 422 0.62 -18.02 -7.05
N PRO A 423 -0.11 -19.13 -7.29
CA PRO A 423 -0.06 -20.30 -6.42
C PRO A 423 1.34 -20.90 -6.37
N LEU A 424 1.76 -21.34 -5.18
CA LEU A 424 3.08 -21.96 -5.00
C LEU A 424 3.07 -23.40 -5.54
N ALA A 425 3.85 -23.65 -6.59
CA ALA A 425 3.99 -24.99 -7.19
C ALA A 425 5.22 -25.70 -6.62
N VAL A 426 5.00 -26.56 -5.61
CA VAL A 426 6.05 -27.31 -4.90
C VAL A 426 5.54 -28.72 -4.57
N HIS A 427 6.47 -29.67 -4.36
CA HIS A 427 6.13 -31.04 -4.00
C HIS A 427 5.85 -31.23 -2.49
N ASN A 428 6.33 -30.32 -1.66
CA ASN A 428 6.11 -30.33 -0.22
C ASN A 428 4.64 -30.06 0.13
N THR A 429 4.22 -30.51 1.31
CA THR A 429 2.95 -30.09 1.90
C THR A 429 2.96 -28.58 2.14
N VAL A 430 1.92 -27.88 1.70
CA VAL A 430 1.77 -26.43 1.86
C VAL A 430 0.59 -26.14 2.79
N LEU A 431 0.87 -25.46 3.90
CA LEU A 431 -0.14 -24.84 4.74
C LEU A 431 -0.33 -23.38 4.33
N LYS A 432 -1.57 -22.97 4.08
CA LYS A 432 -1.93 -21.59 3.76
C LYS A 432 -2.31 -20.87 5.05
N ILE A 433 -1.35 -20.17 5.64
CA ILE A 433 -1.55 -19.43 6.89
C ILE A 433 -1.05 -18.02 6.65
N PRO A 434 -1.93 -17.07 6.27
CA PRO A 434 -1.54 -15.69 6.06
C PRO A 434 -0.79 -15.16 7.28
N PHE A 435 0.20 -14.31 7.04
CA PHE A 435 1.13 -13.86 8.07
C PHE A 435 0.42 -13.27 9.33
N TYR A 436 -0.71 -12.59 9.16
CA TYR A 436 -1.49 -11.99 10.27
C TYR A 436 -2.18 -13.04 11.17
N GLU A 437 -2.32 -14.29 10.72
CA GLU A 437 -2.83 -15.39 11.54
C GLU A 437 -1.72 -16.30 12.07
N LEU A 438 -0.48 -16.10 11.61
CA LEU A 438 0.61 -17.03 11.80
C LEU A 438 0.91 -17.27 13.27
N HIS A 439 1.09 -16.21 14.07
CA HIS A 439 1.41 -16.35 15.49
C HIS A 439 0.31 -17.06 16.28
N ARG A 440 -0.96 -16.73 16.00
CA ARG A 440 -2.11 -17.39 16.62
C ARG A 440 -2.16 -18.88 16.29
N LYS A 441 -1.99 -19.24 15.01
CA LYS A 441 -2.05 -20.63 14.54
C LYS A 441 -0.76 -21.42 14.83
N ALA A 442 0.37 -20.75 15.03
CA ALA A 442 1.64 -21.38 15.37
C ALA A 442 1.58 -22.14 16.71
N ALA A 443 0.73 -21.68 17.63
CA ALA A 443 0.48 -22.39 18.89
C ALA A 443 -0.04 -23.83 18.67
N ASP A 444 -0.85 -24.03 17.62
CA ASP A 444 -1.51 -25.30 17.30
C ASP A 444 -0.67 -26.19 16.37
N LEU A 445 0.48 -25.72 15.89
CA LEU A 445 1.32 -26.47 14.96
C LEU A 445 2.09 -27.61 15.66
N PRO A 446 2.13 -28.82 15.08
CA PRO A 446 2.95 -29.94 15.57
C PRO A 446 4.42 -29.54 15.73
N ARG A 447 5.00 -29.84 16.90
CA ARG A 447 6.34 -29.42 17.32
C ARG A 447 7.47 -30.32 16.76
N ASP A 448 7.12 -31.48 16.26
CA ASP A 448 8.01 -32.49 15.65
C ASP A 448 8.26 -32.25 14.14
N THR A 449 7.65 -31.21 13.58
CA THR A 449 7.73 -30.88 12.16
C THR A 449 8.62 -29.67 11.92
N THR A 450 9.41 -29.70 10.83
CA THR A 450 10.15 -28.52 10.36
C THR A 450 9.25 -27.70 9.42
N TYR A 451 9.10 -26.41 9.72
CA TYR A 451 8.31 -25.47 8.92
C TYR A 451 9.21 -24.53 8.13
N MET A 452 8.91 -24.32 6.86
CA MET A 452 9.59 -23.33 6.02
C MET A 452 8.62 -22.22 5.63
N LEU A 453 8.82 -21.01 6.14
CA LEU A 453 7.95 -19.88 5.82
C LEU A 453 8.26 -19.34 4.43
N PHE A 454 7.21 -19.06 3.65
CA PHE A 454 7.31 -18.53 2.29
C PHE A 454 6.48 -17.26 2.11
N CYS A 455 7.12 -16.22 1.58
CA CYS A 455 6.52 -15.00 1.09
C CYS A 455 7.34 -14.58 -0.13
N GLY A 456 6.72 -14.06 -1.20
CA GLY A 456 7.39 -13.94 -2.50
C GLY A 456 8.76 -13.23 -2.46
N LYS A 457 8.90 -12.17 -1.67
CA LYS A 457 10.17 -11.40 -1.52
C LYS A 457 11.06 -11.89 -0.36
N GLY A 458 10.65 -12.91 0.39
CA GLY A 458 11.33 -13.41 1.58
C GLY A 458 11.37 -12.44 2.79
N VAL A 459 11.02 -11.16 2.65
CA VAL A 459 11.14 -10.16 3.71
C VAL A 459 10.23 -10.48 4.90
N MET A 460 8.93 -10.73 4.66
CA MET A 460 7.98 -11.10 5.72
C MET A 460 8.35 -12.45 6.36
N SER A 461 8.72 -13.44 5.56
CA SER A 461 9.11 -14.77 6.06
C SER A 461 10.29 -14.70 7.02
N ARG A 462 11.28 -13.85 6.70
CA ARG A 462 12.46 -13.62 7.53
C ARG A 462 12.08 -12.96 8.86
N LEU A 463 11.21 -11.95 8.83
CA LEU A 463 10.69 -11.28 10.02
C LEU A 463 9.96 -12.26 10.95
N HIS A 464 8.98 -13.01 10.42
CA HIS A 464 8.19 -13.95 11.21
C HIS A 464 8.99 -15.16 11.69
N ALA A 465 9.91 -15.69 10.88
CA ALA A 465 10.75 -16.82 11.28
C ALA A 465 11.65 -16.44 12.46
N SER A 466 12.25 -15.24 12.44
CA SER A 466 13.03 -14.71 13.57
C SER A 466 12.16 -14.60 14.83
N HIS A 467 10.93 -14.11 14.70
CA HIS A 467 10.03 -14.03 15.84
C HIS A 467 9.62 -15.39 16.41
N LEU A 468 9.17 -16.33 15.58
CA LEU A 468 8.75 -17.67 16.01
C LEU A 468 9.91 -18.48 16.62
N GLN A 469 11.15 -18.28 16.14
CA GLN A 469 12.33 -18.88 16.77
C GLN A 469 12.61 -18.30 18.15
N ALA A 470 12.37 -16.99 18.35
CA ALA A 470 12.58 -16.33 19.65
C ALA A 470 11.58 -16.79 20.72
N GLU A 471 10.32 -17.01 20.34
CA GLU A 471 9.28 -17.58 21.23
C GLU A 471 9.60 -19.03 21.63
N GLY A 472 10.34 -19.74 20.77
CA GLY A 472 10.80 -21.09 20.99
C GLY A 472 9.77 -22.17 20.65
N GLY A 473 10.29 -23.39 20.46
CA GLY A 473 9.49 -24.60 20.32
C GLY A 473 9.00 -24.93 18.91
N LEU A 474 9.23 -24.13 17.87
CA LEU A 474 9.04 -24.56 16.47
C LEU A 474 10.37 -24.54 15.72
N ALA A 475 10.64 -25.60 14.95
CA ALA A 475 11.76 -25.63 14.02
C ALA A 475 11.37 -24.86 12.75
N VAL A 476 11.65 -23.55 12.73
CA VAL A 476 11.27 -22.66 11.61
C VAL A 476 12.49 -22.28 10.78
N LYS A 477 12.36 -22.36 9.46
CA LYS A 477 13.32 -21.87 8.45
C LYS A 477 12.58 -21.00 7.43
N VAL A 478 13.32 -20.36 6.51
CA VAL A 478 12.72 -19.58 5.41
C VAL A 478 12.95 -20.29 4.08
N TYR A 479 11.88 -20.40 3.28
CA TYR A 479 11.97 -20.76 1.87
C TYR A 479 11.96 -19.49 1.01
N ALA A 480 13.03 -19.27 0.27
CA ALA A 480 13.19 -18.13 -0.64
C ALA A 480 13.73 -18.63 -2.00
N PRO A 481 12.84 -19.15 -2.88
CA PRO A 481 13.21 -19.74 -4.16
C PRO A 481 13.85 -18.77 -5.16
#